data_AF-A0A3D5N3G3-F1
#
_entry.id   AF-A0A3D5N3G3-F1
#
_cell.length_a   1.000
_cell.length_b   1.000
_cell.length_c   1.000
_cell.angle_alpha   90.00
_cell.angle_beta   90.00
_cell.angle_gamma   90.00
#
_symmetry.space_group_name_H-M   'P 1'
#
loop_
_entity.id
_entity.type
_entity.pdbx_description
1 polymer ?
#
loop_
_entity_poly.entity_id
_entity_poly.type
_entity_poly.pdbx_seq_one_letter_code
_entity_poly.pdbx_strand_id
1 'polypeptide(L)'
;MILRRWLLAVLLCAGSLCSATQDVRAEGGKPAQPVVSEVVFAVGEWAPMIGENIENFGIHSKRVMEVFKAMGYRVRLEFLPWQRAYEQTRQGIYVGTFSWLSTVDRAAVFYVPDHPIAR
;
A
#
# COMPACT_ATOMS: atom_id res chain seq x y z
N MET A 1 60.57 45.13 -32.26
CA MET A 1 59.43 44.21 -32.38
C MET A 1 59.31 43.43 -31.08
N ILE A 2 58.22 43.68 -30.34
CA ILE A 2 57.59 42.84 -29.29
C ILE A 2 58.47 42.53 -28.06
N LEU A 3 58.10 42.76 -26.80
CA LEU A 3 57.07 43.54 -26.10
C LEU A 3 57.43 43.39 -24.58
N ARG A 4 57.48 44.50 -23.81
CA ARG A 4 57.21 44.66 -22.35
C ARG A 4 57.73 43.58 -21.38
N ARG A 5 58.69 43.81 -20.46
CA ARG A 5 58.84 44.81 -19.37
C ARG A 5 57.67 44.79 -18.34
N TRP A 6 58.06 44.84 -17.05
CA TRP A 6 57.30 45.16 -15.82
C TRP A 6 56.73 43.94 -15.04
N LEU A 7 57.39 43.44 -13.99
CA LEU A 7 57.49 43.92 -12.59
C LEU A 7 56.17 43.83 -11.78
N LEU A 8 56.16 42.85 -10.87
CA LEU A 8 55.68 42.87 -9.46
C LEU A 8 54.58 43.87 -9.04
N ALA A 9 53.42 43.33 -8.62
CA ALA A 9 52.58 43.83 -7.52
C ALA A 9 51.55 42.71 -7.18
N VAL A 10 51.78 41.88 -6.16
CA VAL A 10 51.26 42.02 -4.80
C VAL A 10 49.92 42.76 -4.75
N LEU A 11 48.83 42.02 -4.52
CA LEU A 11 47.64 42.53 -3.85
C LEU A 11 46.92 41.35 -3.17
N LEU A 12 47.09 41.29 -1.85
CA LEU A 12 46.33 40.48 -0.92
C LEU A 12 44.84 40.86 -0.99
N CYS A 13 43.97 39.89 -1.25
CA CYS A 13 42.58 39.97 -0.83
C CYS A 13 42.42 39.17 0.47
N ALA A 14 42.63 39.85 1.59
CA ALA A 14 42.09 39.43 2.87
C ALA A 14 40.57 39.68 2.89
N GLY A 15 39.82 38.75 3.47
CA GLY A 15 38.43 39.00 3.86
C GLY A 15 37.39 38.30 2.99
N SER A 16 37.14 37.03 3.28
CA SER A 16 35.78 36.50 3.22
C SER A 16 35.57 35.62 4.44
N LEU A 17 35.26 36.29 5.55
CA LEU A 17 34.32 35.75 6.51
C LEU A 17 33.01 35.53 5.74
N CYS A 18 32.79 34.32 5.27
CA CYS A 18 31.47 33.80 5.05
C CYS A 18 31.48 32.43 5.72
N SER A 19 31.45 32.43 7.06
CA SER A 19 30.86 31.30 7.78
C SER A 19 29.46 31.21 7.23
N ALA A 20 29.26 30.32 6.27
CA ALA A 20 27.97 29.91 5.82
C ALA A 20 27.24 29.42 7.07
N THR A 21 26.35 30.28 7.58
CA THR A 21 25.24 29.88 8.42
C THR A 21 24.63 28.67 7.74
N GLN A 22 24.78 27.50 8.35
CA GLN A 22 24.00 26.35 7.93
C GLN A 22 22.55 26.71 8.23
N ASP A 23 21.92 27.22 7.18
CA ASP A 23 20.49 27.46 7.12
C ASP A 23 19.79 26.17 7.48
N VAL A 24 18.92 26.28 8.47
CA VAL A 24 17.94 25.27 8.84
C VAL A 24 17.14 24.93 7.58
N ARG A 25 17.41 23.75 7.00
CA ARG A 25 16.44 23.02 6.18
C ARG A 25 16.06 21.76 6.92
N ALA A 26 15.33 21.94 8.01
CA ALA A 26 14.35 20.96 8.42
C ALA A 26 13.28 20.96 7.32
N GLU A 27 13.44 20.10 6.31
CA GLU A 27 12.31 19.72 5.48
C GLU A 27 11.35 18.96 6.39
N GLY A 28 10.40 19.70 6.94
CA GLY A 28 9.19 19.16 7.52
C GLY A 28 8.46 18.39 6.43
N GLY A 29 8.80 17.11 6.28
CA GLY A 29 7.98 16.14 5.59
C GLY A 29 6.61 16.14 6.25
N LYS A 30 5.69 16.88 5.65
CA LYS A 30 4.26 16.89 5.93
C LYS A 30 3.83 15.46 6.28
N PRO A 31 3.16 15.21 7.44
CA PRO A 31 2.68 13.86 7.72
C PRO A 31 1.78 13.46 6.56
N ALA A 32 2.20 12.42 5.83
CA ALA A 32 1.41 11.84 4.77
C ALA A 32 0.09 11.41 5.42
N GLN A 33 -1.00 12.06 5.00
CA GLN A 33 -2.34 11.62 5.38
C GLN A 33 -2.46 10.13 5.04
N PRO A 34 -3.12 9.30 5.86
CA PRO A 34 -3.25 7.88 5.54
C PRO A 34 -4.08 7.80 4.26
N VAL A 35 -3.40 7.55 3.13
CA VAL A 35 -4.06 7.23 1.87
C VAL A 35 -4.62 5.82 2.05
N VAL A 36 -5.82 5.74 2.62
CA VAL A 36 -6.51 4.47 2.84
C VAL A 36 -6.80 3.88 1.46
N SER A 37 -5.99 2.94 1.03
CA SER A 37 -6.21 2.23 -0.23
C SER A 37 -7.39 1.28 -0.06
N GLU A 38 -8.34 1.35 -1.00
CA GLU A 38 -9.47 0.43 -1.04
C GLU A 38 -9.06 -0.87 -1.76
N VAL A 39 -9.46 -2.00 -1.18
CA VAL A 39 -9.31 -3.33 -1.78
C VAL A 39 -10.67 -4.00 -1.89
N VAL A 40 -10.91 -4.65 -3.03
CA VAL A 40 -12.23 -5.23 -3.35
C VAL A 40 -12.14 -6.75 -3.37
N PHE A 41 -12.94 -7.39 -2.54
CA PHE A 41 -13.07 -8.83 -2.48
C PHE A 41 -14.37 -9.28 -3.15
N ALA A 42 -14.31 -10.36 -3.93
CA ALA A 42 -15.49 -10.99 -4.48
C ALA A 42 -15.92 -12.17 -3.62
N VAL A 43 -17.18 -12.15 -3.16
CA VAL A 43 -17.74 -13.16 -2.26
C VAL A 43 -19.14 -13.54 -2.73
N GLY A 44 -19.60 -14.73 -2.37
CA GLY A 44 -20.99 -15.13 -2.52
C GLY A 44 -21.74 -15.11 -1.20
N GLU A 45 -23.04 -15.36 -1.29
CA GLU A 45 -23.93 -15.46 -0.13
C GLU A 45 -23.75 -16.82 0.57
N TRP A 46 -23.48 -16.78 1.87
CA TRP A 46 -23.39 -17.97 2.73
C TRP A 46 -23.60 -17.59 4.21
N ALA A 47 -24.86 -17.34 4.58
CA ALA A 47 -25.23 -17.04 5.96
C ALA A 47 -24.92 -18.23 6.90
N PRO A 48 -24.46 -17.99 8.13
CA PRO A 48 -24.22 -16.69 8.78
C PRO A 48 -22.79 -16.14 8.58
N MET A 49 -21.98 -16.78 7.74
CA MET A 49 -20.55 -16.48 7.64
C MET A 49 -20.28 -15.29 6.73
N ILE A 50 -21.04 -15.18 5.63
CA ILE A 50 -20.97 -14.12 4.63
C ILE A 50 -22.40 -13.78 4.19
N GLY A 51 -22.76 -12.49 4.18
CA GLY A 51 -23.99 -12.05 3.50
C GLY A 51 -24.15 -10.55 3.48
N GLU A 52 -24.77 -10.00 2.42
CA GLU A 52 -24.91 -8.57 2.20
C GLU A 52 -25.78 -7.89 3.27
N ASN A 53 -26.83 -8.58 3.69
CA ASN A 53 -27.87 -8.07 4.61
C ASN A 53 -27.72 -8.60 6.04
N ILE A 54 -26.49 -8.96 6.45
CA ILE A 54 -26.19 -9.46 7.80
C ILE A 54 -25.27 -8.46 8.50
N GLU A 55 -25.45 -8.31 9.81
CA GLU A 55 -24.59 -7.49 10.67
C GLU A 55 -23.09 -7.76 10.40
N ASN A 56 -22.33 -6.70 10.10
CA ASN A 56 -20.92 -6.77 9.71
C ASN A 56 -20.61 -7.71 8.53
N PHE A 57 -21.57 -7.96 7.64
CA PHE A 57 -21.48 -8.85 6.49
C PHE A 57 -21.21 -10.32 6.83
N GLY A 58 -21.44 -10.73 8.07
CA GLY A 58 -21.17 -12.09 8.57
C GLY A 58 -19.79 -12.26 9.23
N ILE A 59 -19.62 -13.40 9.92
CA ILE A 59 -18.46 -13.66 10.80
C ILE A 59 -17.13 -13.63 10.03
N HIS A 60 -17.08 -14.23 8.85
CA HIS A 60 -15.86 -14.31 8.05
C HIS A 60 -15.52 -12.96 7.41
N SER A 61 -16.52 -12.28 6.84
CA SER A 61 -16.36 -10.95 6.26
C SER A 61 -15.82 -9.96 7.28
N LYS A 62 -16.41 -9.92 8.48
CA LYS A 62 -15.96 -9.10 9.58
C LYS A 62 -14.48 -9.33 9.90
N ARG A 63 -14.06 -10.60 10.04
CA ARG A 63 -12.66 -10.95 10.35
C ARG A 63 -11.70 -10.47 9.25
N VAL A 64 -12.05 -10.65 7.97
CA VAL A 64 -11.24 -10.14 6.85
C VAL A 64 -11.15 -8.62 6.89
N MET A 65 -12.27 -7.93 7.07
CA MET A 65 -12.31 -6.47 7.16
C MET A 65 -11.45 -5.94 8.31
N GLU A 66 -11.47 -6.58 9.47
CA GLU A 66 -10.65 -6.21 10.64
C GLU A 66 -9.14 -6.37 10.37
N VAL A 67 -8.74 -7.48 9.75
CA VAL A 67 -7.34 -7.76 9.38
C VAL A 67 -6.82 -6.70 8.39
N PHE A 68 -7.58 -6.42 7.33
CA PHE A 68 -7.20 -5.41 6.33
C PHE A 68 -7.25 -3.99 6.89
N LYS A 69 -8.19 -3.68 7.78
CA LYS A 69 -8.23 -2.41 8.50
C LYS A 69 -7.00 -2.21 9.37
N ALA A 70 -6.53 -3.24 10.06
CA ALA A 70 -5.30 -3.19 10.85
C ALA A 70 -4.05 -2.95 9.99
N MET A 71 -4.09 -3.38 8.72
CA MET A 71 -3.05 -3.12 7.71
C MET A 71 -3.19 -1.75 7.03
N GLY A 72 -4.19 -0.93 7.38
CA GLY A 72 -4.41 0.40 6.80
C GLY A 72 -5.25 0.42 5.51
N TYR A 73 -5.90 -0.69 5.15
CA TYR A 73 -6.77 -0.80 3.98
C TYR A 73 -8.25 -0.64 4.35
N ARG A 74 -9.05 -0.19 3.38
CA ARG A 74 -10.52 -0.30 3.43
C ARG A 74 -10.95 -1.47 2.55
N VAL A 75 -11.76 -2.36 3.10
CA VAL A 75 -12.33 -3.48 2.34
C VAL A 75 -13.71 -3.12 1.81
N ARG A 76 -13.93 -3.37 0.52
CA ARG A 76 -15.26 -3.42 -0.09
C ARG A 76 -15.56 -4.85 -0.52
N LEU A 77 -16.78 -5.31 -0.26
CA LEU A 77 -17.25 -6.63 -0.65
C LEU A 77 -18.15 -6.49 -1.88
N GLU A 78 -17.87 -7.29 -2.89
CA GLU A 78 -18.69 -7.44 -4.08
C GLU A 78 -19.40 -8.80 -4.00
N PHE A 79 -20.72 -8.79 -3.91
CA PHE A 79 -21.54 -9.99 -3.81
C PHE A 79 -21.89 -10.53 -5.20
N LEU A 80 -21.37 -11.71 -5.51
CA LEU A 80 -21.50 -12.37 -6.82
C LEU A 80 -21.86 -13.86 -6.65
N PRO A 81 -22.44 -14.50 -7.68
CA PRO A 81 -22.51 -15.96 -7.70
C PRO A 81 -21.12 -16.57 -7.48
N TRP A 82 -21.02 -17.60 -6.63
CA TRP A 82 -19.75 -18.18 -6.18
C TRP A 82 -18.77 -18.52 -7.31
N GLN A 83 -19.27 -19.08 -8.41
CA GLN A 83 -18.46 -19.38 -9.59
C GLN A 83 -17.85 -18.13 -10.23
N ARG A 84 -18.61 -17.03 -10.28
CA ARG A 84 -18.15 -15.75 -10.83
C ARG A 84 -17.12 -15.11 -9.90
N ALA A 85 -17.36 -15.12 -8.59
CA ALA A 85 -16.40 -14.62 -7.61
C ALA A 85 -15.06 -15.35 -7.72
N TYR A 86 -15.08 -16.68 -7.83
CA TYR A 86 -13.89 -17.50 -8.05
C TYR A 86 -13.16 -17.12 -9.34
N GLU A 87 -13.87 -17.13 -10.47
CA GLU A 87 -13.24 -16.95 -11.77
C GLU A 87 -12.70 -15.52 -11.96
N GLN A 88 -13.44 -14.50 -11.53
CA GLN A 88 -12.98 -13.12 -11.63
C GLN A 88 -11.81 -12.83 -10.69
N THR A 89 -11.75 -13.47 -9.52
CA THR A 89 -10.56 -13.38 -8.66
C THR A 89 -9.37 -14.10 -9.29
N ARG A 90 -9.58 -15.29 -9.87
CA ARG A 90 -8.53 -16.05 -10.58
C ARG A 90 -7.92 -15.26 -11.74
N GLN A 91 -8.74 -14.44 -12.40
CA GLN A 91 -8.33 -13.54 -13.48
C GLN A 91 -7.67 -12.24 -12.99
N GLY A 92 -7.61 -12.00 -11.68
CA GLY A 92 -7.02 -10.79 -11.08
C GLY A 92 -7.92 -9.55 -11.10
N ILE A 93 -9.21 -9.70 -11.38
CA ILE A 93 -10.19 -8.58 -11.33
C ILE A 93 -10.43 -8.15 -9.87
N TYR A 94 -10.44 -9.11 -8.96
CA TYR A 94 -10.55 -8.89 -7.52
C TYR A 94 -9.29 -9.36 -6.81
N VAL A 95 -8.97 -8.74 -5.68
CA VAL A 95 -7.74 -9.07 -4.94
C VAL A 95 -7.85 -10.40 -4.19
N GLY A 96 -9.06 -10.89 -3.97
CA GLY A 96 -9.29 -12.12 -3.23
C GLY A 96 -10.75 -12.55 -3.20
N THR A 97 -10.93 -13.82 -2.84
CA THR A 97 -12.23 -14.42 -2.56
C THR A 97 -12.10 -15.38 -1.37
N PHE A 98 -13.15 -15.47 -0.56
CA PHE A 98 -13.27 -16.35 0.60
C PHE A 98 -14.75 -16.74 0.74
N SER A 99 -15.16 -17.83 1.38
CA SER A 99 -14.48 -18.72 2.33
C SER A 99 -14.38 -20.13 1.78
N TRP A 100 -13.35 -20.38 0.99
CA TRP A 100 -13.17 -21.65 0.31
C TRP A 100 -12.44 -22.66 1.17
N LEU A 101 -12.78 -23.96 1.03
CA LEU A 101 -11.90 -25.02 1.51
C LEU A 101 -10.59 -24.97 0.74
N SER A 102 -9.49 -25.08 1.47
CA SER A 102 -8.16 -25.28 0.88
C SER A 102 -8.10 -26.68 0.26
N THR A 103 -7.81 -26.74 -1.04
CA THR A 103 -7.56 -27.98 -1.79
C THR A 103 -6.30 -27.82 -2.60
N VAL A 104 -5.67 -28.93 -2.98
CA VAL A 104 -4.45 -28.92 -3.82
C VAL A 104 -4.68 -28.12 -5.11
N ASP A 105 -5.82 -28.32 -5.76
CA ASP A 105 -6.16 -27.64 -7.02
C ASP A 105 -6.31 -26.12 -6.84
N ARG A 106 -6.89 -25.65 -5.74
CA ARG A 106 -7.05 -24.21 -5.47
C ARG A 106 -5.72 -23.58 -5.06
N ALA A 107 -4.91 -24.28 -4.28
CA ALA A 107 -3.58 -23.82 -3.89
C ALA A 107 -2.63 -23.71 -5.10
N ALA A 108 -2.89 -24.45 -6.19
CA ALA A 108 -2.12 -24.33 -7.43
C ALA A 108 -2.39 -23.01 -8.18
N VAL A 109 -3.51 -22.32 -7.92
CA VAL A 109 -3.92 -21.11 -8.67
C VAL A 109 -4.18 -19.89 -7.78
N PHE A 110 -4.27 -20.06 -6.47
CA PHE A 110 -4.42 -18.98 -5.49
C PHE A 110 -3.35 -19.05 -4.41
N TYR A 111 -2.98 -17.88 -3.91
CA TYR A 111 -2.30 -17.78 -2.63
C TYR A 111 -3.29 -18.13 -1.50
N VAL A 112 -2.96 -19.15 -0.71
CA VAL A 112 -3.73 -19.56 0.46
C VAL A 112 -2.95 -19.13 1.71
N PRO A 113 -3.50 -18.27 2.58
CA PRO A 113 -2.84 -17.87 3.81
C PRO A 113 -2.62 -19.04 4.78
N ASP A 114 -1.49 -19.03 5.49
CA ASP A 114 -1.17 -20.05 6.52
C ASP A 114 -2.16 -20.08 7.68
N HIS A 115 -2.80 -18.95 7.95
CA HIS A 115 -3.80 -18.80 9.01
C HIS A 115 -5.22 -18.80 8.41
N PRO A 116 -6.01 -19.87 8.59
CA PRO A 116 -7.35 -19.94 8.04
C PRO A 116 -8.32 -19.02 8.80
N ILE A 117 -9.25 -18.43 8.05
CA ILE A 117 -10.27 -17.53 8.61
C ILE A 117 -11.35 -18.24 9.44
N ALA A 118 -11.57 -19.54 9.24
CA ALA A 118 -12.71 -20.30 9.77
C ALA A 118 -12.41 -21.08 11.08
N ARG A 119 -11.38 -20.69 11.82
CA ARG A 119 -11.03 -21.30 13.12
C ARG A 119 -11.78 -20.65 14.28
#